data_AF-A0AAW1NF86-F1
#
_entry.id   AF-A0AAW1NF86-F1
#
_cell.length_a   1.000
_cell.length_b   1.000
_cell.length_c   1.000
_cell.angle_alpha   90.00
_cell.angle_beta   90.00
_cell.angle_gamma   90.00
#
_symmetry.space_group_name_H-M   'P 1'
#
loop_
_entity.id
_entity.type
_entity.pdbx_description
1 polymer ?
#
loop_
_entity_poly.entity_id
_entity_poly.type
_entity_poly.pdbx_seq_one_letter_code
_entity_poly.pdbx_strand_id
1 'polypeptide(L)'
;MGNDTEIEISTSDVKVDGSGLNPCPIKTVVVLVQENRSFDHMLGWMKSLNPEIDGVTGQESNPLDSSDPNSKRVNFGDGSVYVDPDPGHSIQDIYEQVFGEPWTSESAQKKLNPTMQGFAQNANRNQNGMDTAVMNGFKPDLVPVYKELVSQFGVCHR
;
A
#
# COMPACT_ATOMS: atom_id res chain seq x y z
N MET A 1 -0.86 -22.11 3.70
CA MET A 1 -1.97 -22.02 4.66
C MET A 1 -2.84 -20.89 4.16
N GLY A 2 -4.12 -21.16 3.89
CA GLY A 2 -5.02 -20.14 3.36
C GLY A 2 -5.27 -19.11 4.44
N ASN A 3 -5.01 -17.83 4.15
CA ASN A 3 -5.46 -16.75 5.00
C ASN A 3 -6.96 -16.63 4.78
N ASP A 4 -7.74 -17.12 5.74
CA ASP A 4 -9.15 -16.83 5.82
C ASP A 4 -9.27 -15.31 5.96
N THR A 5 -9.80 -14.65 4.92
CA THR A 5 -10.18 -13.24 5.01
C THR A 5 -11.32 -13.18 6.02
N GLU A 6 -11.04 -12.72 7.25
CA GLU A 6 -12.09 -12.47 8.23
C GLU A 6 -12.87 -11.21 7.79
N ILE A 7 -14.11 -11.44 7.36
CA ILE A 7 -15.06 -10.34 7.12
C ILE A 7 -15.65 -9.97 8.48
N GLU A 8 -15.06 -9.01 9.18
CA GLU A 8 -15.68 -8.41 10.36
C GLU A 8 -16.77 -7.41 9.94
N ILE A 9 -18.04 -7.78 10.13
CA ILE A 9 -19.16 -6.87 9.93
C ILE A 9 -19.45 -6.16 11.26
N SER A 10 -18.92 -4.95 11.44
CA SER A 10 -19.28 -4.07 12.54
C SER A 10 -20.39 -3.10 12.13
N THR A 11 -21.52 -3.14 12.83
CA THR A 11 -22.62 -2.18 12.65
C THR A 11 -22.57 -1.15 13.76
N SER A 12 -22.45 0.13 13.41
CA SER A 12 -22.60 1.24 14.35
C SER A 12 -23.72 2.19 13.89
N ASP A 13 -24.59 2.57 14.82
CA ASP A 13 -25.58 3.62 14.61
C ASP A 13 -24.87 4.98 14.70
N VAL A 14 -24.77 5.69 13.57
CA VAL A 14 -24.24 7.06 13.55
C VAL A 14 -25.27 7.99 14.22
N LYS A 15 -25.02 8.35 15.48
CA LYS A 15 -25.78 9.41 16.16
C LYS A 15 -25.36 10.77 15.62
N VAL A 16 -26.22 11.37 14.80
CA VAL A 16 -26.08 12.76 14.35
C VAL A 16 -26.76 13.66 15.37
N ASP A 17 -25.99 14.44 16.13
CA ASP A 17 -26.52 15.45 17.05
C ASP A 17 -26.89 16.71 16.25
N GLY A 18 -28.12 17.20 16.42
CA GLY A 18 -28.78 18.08 15.45
C GLY A 18 -28.57 19.58 15.67
N SER A 19 -28.20 20.31 14.61
CA SER A 19 -28.96 21.46 14.11
C SER A 19 -28.41 21.94 12.75
N GLY A 20 -29.17 21.70 11.67
CA GLY A 20 -28.95 22.35 10.36
C GLY A 20 -28.34 21.50 9.23
N LEU A 21 -27.99 20.23 9.46
CA LEU A 21 -27.47 19.37 8.39
C LEU A 21 -28.60 18.54 7.79
N ASN A 22 -28.67 18.51 6.45
CA ASN A 22 -29.56 17.61 5.72
C ASN A 22 -29.39 16.17 6.25
N PRO A 23 -30.48 15.43 6.49
CA PRO A 23 -30.38 14.09 7.06
C PRO A 23 -29.49 13.21 6.17
N CYS A 24 -28.45 12.62 6.76
CA CYS A 24 -27.60 11.67 6.05
C CYS A 24 -28.46 10.49 5.57
N PRO A 25 -28.50 10.21 4.25
CA PRO A 25 -29.30 9.12 3.71
C PRO A 25 -28.73 7.74 4.07
N ILE A 26 -27.45 7.67 4.47
CA ILE A 26 -26.78 6.41 4.83
C ILE A 26 -27.24 5.96 6.22
N LYS A 27 -27.83 4.77 6.31
CA LYS A 27 -28.31 4.15 7.56
C LYS A 27 -27.45 2.98 8.04
N THR A 28 -26.65 2.41 7.15
CA THR A 28 -25.81 1.25 7.44
C THR A 28 -24.49 1.43 6.74
N VAL A 29 -23.40 1.19 7.48
CA VAL A 29 -22.04 1.14 6.95
C VAL A 29 -21.55 -0.28 7.16
N VAL A 30 -21.07 -0.90 6.08
CA VAL A 30 -20.37 -2.17 6.13
C VAL A 30 -18.89 -1.87 5.88
N VAL A 31 -18.04 -2.29 6.80
CA VAL A 31 -16.59 -2.12 6.67
C VAL A 31 -16.00 -3.49 6.34
N LEU A 32 -15.42 -3.62 5.15
CA LEU A 32 -14.63 -4.79 4.76
C LEU A 32 -13.16 -4.46 4.99
N VAL A 33 -12.56 -5.09 6.00
CA VAL A 33 -11.12 -4.96 6.28
C VAL A 33 -10.38 -6.05 5.51
N GLN A 34 -9.32 -5.66 4.81
CA GLN A 34 -8.46 -6.56 4.07
C GLN A 34 -7.02 -6.36 4.53
N GLU A 35 -6.25 -7.44 4.56
CA GLU A 35 -4.92 -7.44 5.15
C GLU A 35 -3.79 -7.48 4.11
N ASN A 36 -2.59 -7.10 4.57
CA ASN A 36 -1.29 -7.38 3.96
C ASN A 36 -1.10 -6.91 2.51
N ARG A 37 -1.80 -5.84 2.09
CA ARG A 37 -1.66 -5.27 0.76
C ARG A 37 -1.62 -3.75 0.80
N SER A 38 -0.53 -3.16 0.28
CA SER A 38 -0.42 -1.71 0.14
C SER A 38 -1.30 -1.19 -1.00
N PHE A 39 -1.58 0.11 -0.97
CA PHE A 39 -2.37 0.78 -2.01
C PHE A 39 -1.75 0.59 -3.39
N ASP A 40 -0.45 0.88 -3.57
CA ASP A 40 0.22 0.75 -4.86
C ASP A 40 0.22 -0.68 -5.40
N HIS A 41 0.27 -1.66 -4.49
CA HIS A 41 0.26 -3.07 -4.87
C HIS A 41 -1.09 -3.50 -5.46
N MET A 42 -2.22 -2.99 -4.93
CA MET A 42 -3.57 -3.39 -5.39
C MET A 42 -4.15 -2.43 -6.43
N LEU A 43 -3.97 -1.13 -6.21
CA LEU A 43 -4.68 -0.06 -6.91
C LEU A 43 -3.74 0.89 -7.65
N GLY A 44 -2.41 0.78 -7.49
CA GLY A 44 -1.46 1.70 -8.11
C GLY A 44 -1.67 1.85 -9.62
N TRP A 45 -1.84 0.73 -10.34
CA TRP A 45 -2.05 0.72 -11.80
C TRP A 45 -3.47 1.08 -12.25
N MET A 46 -4.40 1.29 -11.31
CA MET A 46 -5.76 1.74 -11.63
C MET A 46 -5.80 3.20 -12.10
N LYS A 47 -4.71 3.95 -11.95
CA LYS A 47 -4.53 5.27 -12.56
C LYS A 47 -4.78 5.28 -14.08
N SER A 48 -4.50 4.16 -14.75
CA SER A 48 -4.79 3.97 -16.18
C SER A 48 -6.29 3.97 -16.51
N LEU A 49 -7.15 3.65 -15.55
CA LEU A 49 -8.60 3.64 -15.67
C LEU A 49 -9.23 4.94 -15.16
N ASN A 50 -8.72 5.44 -14.04
CA ASN A 50 -9.13 6.71 -13.46
C ASN A 50 -7.88 7.57 -13.15
N PRO A 51 -7.55 8.56 -14.01
CA PRO A 51 -6.38 9.42 -13.84
C PRO A 51 -6.38 10.29 -12.57
N GLU A 52 -7.52 10.47 -11.90
CA GLU A 52 -7.61 11.22 -10.64
C GLU A 52 -7.00 10.47 -9.45
N ILE A 53 -6.85 9.14 -9.57
CA ILE A 53 -6.21 8.32 -8.55
C ILE A 53 -4.74 8.70 -8.41
N ASP A 54 -4.31 8.87 -7.17
CA ASP A 54 -2.91 9.07 -6.80
C ASP A 54 -2.14 7.74 -6.84
N GLY A 55 -2.13 7.11 -8.02
CA GLY A 55 -1.45 5.84 -8.28
C GLY A 55 -0.14 6.04 -9.06
N VAL A 56 0.45 4.91 -9.45
CA VAL A 56 1.77 4.85 -10.07
C VAL A 56 1.78 5.32 -11.52
N THR A 57 2.90 5.89 -11.94
CA THR A 57 3.15 6.42 -13.28
C THR A 57 4.07 5.53 -14.12
N GLY A 58 4.70 4.53 -13.50
CA GLY A 58 5.73 3.69 -14.09
C GLY A 58 7.13 4.31 -14.06
N GLN A 59 7.31 5.42 -13.34
CA GLN A 59 8.62 6.05 -13.10
C GLN A 59 9.14 5.78 -11.67
N GLU A 60 8.31 5.18 -10.83
CA GLU A 60 8.62 4.88 -9.45
C GLU A 60 9.70 3.79 -9.37
N SER A 61 10.66 3.97 -8.46
CA SER A 61 11.74 3.03 -8.23
C SER A 61 12.30 3.18 -6.84
N ASN A 62 12.95 2.13 -6.32
CA ASN A 62 13.71 2.16 -5.07
C ASN A 62 15.13 1.60 -5.30
N PRO A 63 16.16 2.16 -4.64
CA PRO A 63 17.50 1.59 -4.65
C PRO A 63 17.54 0.29 -3.82
N LEU A 64 18.50 -0.59 -4.13
CA LEU A 64 18.83 -1.74 -3.27
C LEU A 64 19.62 -1.34 -2.01
N ASP A 65 20.19 -0.14 -2.02
CA ASP A 65 20.88 0.50 -0.91
C ASP A 65 20.60 2.01 -0.98
N SER A 66 19.81 2.51 -0.04
CA SER A 66 19.39 3.92 0.07
C SER A 66 20.54 4.86 0.45
N SER A 67 21.63 4.33 1.02
CA SER A 67 22.80 5.10 1.44
C SER A 67 23.81 5.32 0.32
N ASP A 68 23.75 4.51 -0.74
CA ASP A 68 24.59 4.63 -1.94
C ASP A 68 23.83 5.31 -3.10
N PRO A 69 24.23 6.54 -3.49
CA PRO A 69 23.65 7.24 -4.63
C PRO A 69 23.77 6.51 -5.97
N ASN A 70 24.72 5.58 -6.10
CA ASN A 70 24.95 4.78 -7.31
C ASN A 70 24.32 3.39 -7.23
N SER A 71 23.55 3.11 -6.17
CA SER A 71 22.93 1.81 -5.98
C SER A 71 22.02 1.43 -7.16
N LYS A 72 22.03 0.14 -7.50
CA LYS A 72 21.11 -0.41 -8.49
C LYS A 72 19.68 -0.13 -8.03
N ARG A 73 18.86 0.39 -8.94
CA ARG A 73 17.44 0.67 -8.69
C ARG A 73 16.57 -0.45 -9.22
N VAL A 74 15.51 -0.74 -8.50
CA VAL A 74 14.41 -1.63 -8.88
C VAL A 74 13.22 -0.75 -9.22
N ASN A 75 12.75 -0.84 -10.45
CA ASN A 75 11.58 -0.10 -10.90
C ASN A 75 10.31 -0.79 -10.40
N PHE A 76 9.30 0.01 -10.06
CA PHE A 76 7.99 -0.51 -9.73
C PHE A 76 7.30 -1.00 -11.01
N GLY A 77 6.93 -2.28 -11.04
CA GLY A 77 6.32 -2.92 -12.19
C GLY A 77 4.87 -3.37 -11.97
N ASP A 78 4.33 -4.06 -12.96
CA ASP A 78 2.96 -4.56 -13.02
C ASP A 78 2.89 -6.11 -13.00
N GLY A 79 3.96 -6.74 -12.51
CA GLY A 79 4.20 -8.18 -12.55
C GLY A 79 3.69 -8.94 -11.32
N SER A 80 2.85 -8.34 -10.47
CA SER A 80 2.31 -9.06 -9.32
C SER A 80 1.42 -10.22 -9.75
N VAL A 81 1.59 -11.34 -9.05
CA VAL A 81 0.82 -12.57 -9.23
C VAL A 81 0.23 -12.97 -7.89
N TYR A 82 -0.69 -13.94 -7.88
CA TYR A 82 -1.38 -14.40 -6.65
C TYR A 82 -0.48 -15.13 -5.63
N VAL A 83 0.84 -15.12 -5.82
CA VAL A 83 1.80 -15.62 -4.82
C VAL A 83 2.07 -14.46 -3.88
N ASP A 84 1.91 -14.71 -2.59
CA ASP A 84 2.07 -13.69 -1.56
C ASP A 84 3.53 -13.65 -1.08
N PRO A 85 4.36 -12.69 -1.53
CA PRO A 85 5.51 -12.30 -0.72
C PRO A 85 4.96 -11.69 0.57
N ASP A 86 5.39 -12.19 1.72
CA ASP A 86 5.10 -11.58 3.03
C ASP A 86 6.27 -10.70 3.43
N PRO A 87 6.37 -9.44 2.92
CA PRO A 87 7.45 -8.54 3.30
C PRO A 87 7.36 -8.22 4.79
N GLY A 88 8.50 -7.83 5.35
CA GLY A 88 8.56 -7.36 6.73
C GLY A 88 7.53 -6.27 7.01
N HIS A 89 6.63 -6.54 7.95
CA HIS A 89 5.53 -5.66 8.36
C HIS A 89 5.65 -5.25 9.83
N SER A 90 6.82 -5.45 10.45
CA SER A 90 7.12 -4.93 11.78
C SER A 90 7.30 -3.41 11.76
N ILE A 91 7.19 -2.75 12.92
CA ILE A 91 7.43 -1.30 13.02
C ILE A 91 8.85 -0.95 12.56
N GLN A 92 9.82 -1.83 12.81
CA GLN A 92 11.22 -1.66 12.41
C GLN A 92 11.39 -1.76 10.90
N ASP A 93 10.72 -2.72 10.25
CA ASP A 93 10.72 -2.86 8.80
C ASP A 93 10.03 -1.66 8.14
N ILE A 94 8.86 -1.27 8.63
CA ILE A 94 8.11 -0.11 8.12
C ILE A 94 8.95 1.16 8.26
N TYR A 95 9.67 1.32 9.36
CA TYR A 95 10.58 2.45 9.55
C TYR A 95 11.67 2.47 8.46
N GLU A 96 12.32 1.34 8.19
CA GLU A 96 13.33 1.25 7.13
C GLU A 96 12.72 1.53 5.75
N GLN A 97 11.55 0.97 5.45
CA GLN A 97 10.85 1.17 4.19
C GLN A 97 10.54 2.64 3.92
N VAL A 98 10.02 3.34 4.93
CA VAL A 98 9.58 4.74 4.85
C VAL A 98 10.76 5.72 4.85
N PHE A 99 11.74 5.52 5.73
CA PHE A 99 12.84 6.47 5.92
C PHE A 99 14.10 6.12 5.12
N GLY A 100 14.21 4.89 4.62
CA GLY A 100 15.40 4.37 3.98
C GLY A 100 16.55 4.09 4.96
N GLU A 101 16.34 4.16 6.27
CA GLU A 101 17.37 3.88 7.28
C GLU A 101 16.89 2.77 8.20
N PRO A 102 17.72 1.74 8.47
CA PRO A 102 17.35 0.70 9.44
C PRO A 102 17.01 1.30 10.80
N TRP A 103 15.99 0.75 11.45
CA TRP A 103 15.57 1.23 12.76
C TRP A 103 16.65 0.96 13.83
N THR A 104 17.03 1.99 14.56
CA THR A 104 17.80 1.94 15.81
C THR A 104 17.27 3.02 16.76
N SER A 105 17.64 2.94 18.05
CA SER A 105 17.30 3.98 19.03
C SER A 105 17.84 5.36 18.62
N GLU A 106 19.00 5.39 17.97
CA GLU A 106 19.62 6.61 17.44
C GLU A 106 18.89 7.11 16.20
N SER A 107 18.54 6.24 15.24
CA SER A 107 17.85 6.67 14.01
C SER A 107 16.46 7.25 14.32
N ALA A 108 15.74 6.65 15.28
CA ALA A 108 14.46 7.16 15.77
C ALA A 108 14.53 8.61 16.30
N GLN A 109 15.71 9.06 16.76
CA GLN A 109 15.92 10.42 17.25
C GLN A 109 16.27 11.43 16.14
N LYS A 110 16.72 10.96 14.96
CA LYS A 110 17.25 11.81 13.87
C LYS A 110 16.20 12.66 13.15
N LYS A 111 14.89 12.49 13.43
CA LYS A 111 13.77 13.16 12.72
C LYS A 111 13.99 13.15 11.19
N LEU A 112 14.17 11.96 10.63
CA LEU A 112 14.37 11.77 9.19
C LEU A 112 13.12 12.18 8.41
N ASN A 113 13.31 12.62 7.17
CA ASN A 113 12.21 12.80 6.23
C ASN A 113 11.84 11.44 5.61
N PRO A 114 10.54 11.15 5.41
CA PRO A 114 10.10 9.90 4.78
C PRO A 114 10.45 9.94 3.28
N THR A 115 11.53 9.27 2.89
CA THR A 115 12.00 9.25 1.50
C THR A 115 11.25 8.24 0.64
N MET A 116 10.63 7.23 1.26
CA MET A 116 9.99 6.08 0.59
C MET A 116 10.96 5.30 -0.31
N GLN A 117 12.26 5.34 -0.01
CA GLN A 117 13.33 4.69 -0.79
C GLN A 117 13.82 3.36 -0.19
N GLY A 118 13.20 2.86 0.88
CA GLY A 118 13.68 1.70 1.63
C GLY A 118 13.02 0.36 1.31
N PHE A 119 11.99 0.31 0.47
CA PHE A 119 11.20 -0.90 0.22
C PHE A 119 12.03 -2.01 -0.41
N ALA A 120 12.75 -1.71 -1.50
CA ALA A 120 13.59 -2.70 -2.18
C ALA A 120 14.77 -3.16 -1.31
N GLN A 121 15.40 -2.23 -0.59
CA GLN A 121 16.47 -2.54 0.37
C GLN A 121 15.99 -3.49 1.46
N ASN A 122 14.92 -3.13 2.17
CA ASN A 122 14.40 -3.93 3.28
C ASN A 122 13.95 -5.32 2.80
N ALA A 123 13.25 -5.40 1.67
CA ALA A 123 12.84 -6.67 1.07
C ALA A 123 14.06 -7.57 0.75
N ASN A 124 15.09 -7.03 0.10
CA ASN A 124 16.29 -7.79 -0.26
C ASN A 124 17.10 -8.26 0.97
N ARG A 125 17.08 -7.49 2.06
CA ARG A 125 17.72 -7.88 3.33
C ARG A 125 16.99 -9.04 4.01
N ASN A 126 15.66 -9.05 3.95
CA ASN A 126 14.83 -10.11 4.51
C ASN A 126 14.93 -11.41 3.68
N GLN A 127 14.88 -11.29 2.34
CA GLN A 127 15.06 -12.43 1.45
C GLN A 127 15.61 -11.96 0.09
N ASN A 128 16.71 -12.59 -0.36
CA ASN A 128 17.31 -12.29 -1.66
C ASN A 128 16.29 -12.50 -2.79
N GLY A 129 16.11 -11.50 -3.65
CA GLY A 129 15.16 -11.51 -4.77
C GLY A 129 13.71 -11.11 -4.41
N MET A 130 13.41 -10.87 -3.13
CA MET A 130 12.09 -10.40 -2.68
C MET A 130 11.84 -8.94 -3.07
N ASP A 131 12.88 -8.16 -3.31
CA ASP A 131 12.82 -6.81 -3.86
C ASP A 131 12.00 -6.76 -5.15
N THR A 132 12.18 -7.75 -6.03
CA THR A 132 11.41 -7.83 -7.27
C THR A 132 9.94 -8.12 -6.98
N ALA A 133 9.62 -8.96 -6.00
CA ALA A 133 8.22 -9.28 -5.68
C ALA A 133 7.50 -8.09 -5.02
N VAL A 134 8.18 -7.36 -4.13
CA VAL A 134 7.63 -6.19 -3.41
C VAL A 134 7.47 -4.98 -4.33
N MET A 135 8.40 -4.79 -5.27
CA MET A 135 8.36 -3.68 -6.23
C MET A 135 7.48 -3.98 -7.45
N ASN A 136 6.35 -4.65 -7.27
CA ASN A 136 5.33 -4.86 -8.29
C ASN A 136 3.93 -4.63 -7.72
N GLY A 137 3.00 -4.22 -8.58
CA GLY A 137 1.58 -4.15 -8.30
C GLY A 137 0.75 -4.96 -9.31
N PHE A 138 -0.53 -5.16 -9.01
CA PHE A 138 -1.46 -5.87 -9.90
C PHE A 138 -1.91 -4.98 -11.06
N LYS A 139 -1.96 -5.55 -12.26
CA LYS A 139 -2.74 -4.99 -13.36
C LYS A 139 -4.23 -4.99 -13.01
N PRO A 140 -5.00 -4.00 -13.49
CA PRO A 140 -6.45 -3.98 -13.26
C PRO A 140 -7.16 -5.28 -13.62
N ASP A 141 -6.75 -5.92 -14.72
CA ASP A 141 -7.40 -7.16 -15.20
C ASP A 141 -7.10 -8.40 -14.34
N LEU A 142 -6.08 -8.35 -13.47
CA LEU A 142 -5.77 -9.42 -12.52
C LEU A 142 -6.56 -9.28 -11.21
N VAL A 143 -7.16 -8.12 -10.97
CA VAL A 143 -8.02 -7.84 -9.81
C VAL A 143 -9.36 -7.26 -10.27
N PRO A 144 -10.15 -8.03 -11.06
CA PRO A 144 -11.31 -7.51 -11.79
C PRO A 144 -12.41 -6.94 -10.87
N VAL A 145 -12.54 -7.46 -9.65
CA VAL A 145 -13.49 -6.92 -8.66
C VAL A 145 -13.09 -5.50 -8.24
N TYR A 146 -11.80 -5.27 -7.95
CA TYR A 146 -11.30 -3.94 -7.61
C TYR A 146 -11.36 -2.98 -8.78
N LYS A 147 -11.07 -3.47 -9.99
CA LYS A 147 -11.24 -2.70 -11.23
C LYS A 147 -12.66 -2.15 -11.35
N GLU A 148 -13.67 -2.97 -11.09
CA GLU A 148 -15.06 -2.53 -11.14
C GLU A 148 -15.41 -1.57 -10.00
N LEU A 149 -14.96 -1.85 -8.77
CA LEU A 149 -15.19 -0.97 -7.63
C LEU A 149 -14.62 0.44 -7.85
N VAL A 150 -13.40 0.52 -8.37
CA VAL A 150 -12.74 1.79 -8.71
C VAL A 150 -13.48 2.54 -9.83
N SER A 151 -14.11 1.81 -10.76
CA SER A 151 -14.80 2.41 -11.91
C SER A 151 -16.20 2.93 -11.55
N GLN A 152 -16.87 2.32 -10.57
CA GLN A 152 -18.26 2.63 -10.22
C GLN A 152 -18.43 3.40 -8.90
N PHE A 153 -17.40 3.46 -8.06
CA PHE A 153 -17.47 4.06 -6.72
C PHE A 153 -16.30 5.02 -6.46
N GLY A 154 -16.43 5.80 -5.37
CA GLY A 154 -15.36 6.67 -4.91
C GLY A 154 -14.20 5.89 -4.30
N VAL A 155 -12.98 6.34 -4.57
CA VAL A 155 -11.74 5.81 -3.99
C VAL A 155 -11.16 6.86 -3.05
N CYS A 156 -10.86 6.48 -1.81
CA CYS A 156 -10.06 7.31 -0.91
C CYS A 156 -8.58 6.96 -1.11
N HIS A 157 -7.75 7.94 -1.47
CA HIS A 157 -6.37 7.70 -1.91
C HIS A 157 -5.39 8.74 -1.33
N ARG A 158 -5.73 9.40 -0.21
CA ARG A 158 -4.90 10.37 0.53
C ARG A 158 -5.22 10.37 2.02
#